data_AF-T0TCG2-F1
#
_entry.id   AF-T0TCG2-F1
#
_cell.length_a   1.000
_cell.length_b   1.000
_cell.length_c   1.000
_cell.angle_alpha   90.00
_cell.angle_beta   90.00
_cell.angle_gamma   90.00
#
_symmetry.space_group_name_H-M   'P 1'
#
loop_
_entity.id
_entity.type
_entity.pdbx_description
1 polymer ?
#
loop_
_entity_poly.entity_id
_entity_poly.type
_entity_poly.pdbx_seq_one_letter_code
_entity_poly.pdbx_strand_id
1 'polypeptide(L)'
;MIVSKVFFSGIVTHALDHGLDLSNASTYTTSQTANVSSSKANIYTSDGSSKTISQGTTISIESYCYNAEINQKEATLAKFSMDGETYYIDTNDISLEETNDINRYIAETLNYSHSDITSDIEESFEQTSYKTDDGKPLGIIIHDTGVDNSTIDSEVNYMVQNYEDQGVFVHSFIDSDTILRIANEKYEAQGAGAKANPYYIQFELTHEDSQDGFAKQLANAAYYTAYMLKKYDLPVTLGQENGEGSIWTHEMVSNYLGGTDHVDPTDYWSESANDYFGVDYDVEDFAELVQAYYNAL
;
A
#
# COMPACT_ATOMS: atom_id res chain seq x y z
N MET A 1 -75.78 -11.98 12.38
CA MET A 1 -74.87 -10.94 12.90
C MET A 1 -73.48 -11.27 12.38
N ILE A 2 -72.97 -10.44 11.46
CA ILE A 2 -71.73 -10.67 10.72
C ILE A 2 -70.56 -10.28 11.63
N VAL A 3 -69.64 -11.22 11.90
CA VAL A 3 -68.36 -10.90 12.53
C VAL A 3 -67.33 -10.73 11.42
N SER A 4 -66.94 -9.48 11.19
CA SER A 4 -65.91 -9.11 10.22
C SER A 4 -64.55 -9.59 10.71
N LYS A 5 -63.88 -10.45 9.94
CA LYS A 5 -62.47 -10.79 10.15
C LYS A 5 -61.63 -9.64 9.59
N VAL A 6 -61.01 -8.89 10.49
CA VAL A 6 -59.95 -7.93 10.18
C VAL A 6 -58.73 -8.74 9.74
N PHE A 7 -58.35 -8.63 8.48
CA PHE A 7 -57.05 -9.06 8.01
C PHE A 7 -56.03 -7.99 8.40
N PHE A 8 -55.19 -8.29 9.39
CA PHE A 8 -53.94 -7.55 9.56
C PHE A 8 -53.04 -7.93 8.39
N SER A 9 -52.85 -6.98 7.47
CA SER A 9 -51.75 -7.01 6.50
C SER A 9 -50.46 -7.08 7.30
N GLY A 10 -49.77 -8.22 7.20
CA GLY A 10 -48.42 -8.35 7.73
C GLY A 10 -47.56 -7.23 7.15
N ILE A 11 -46.93 -6.46 8.03
CA ILE A 11 -45.74 -5.71 7.66
C ILE A 11 -44.73 -6.78 7.27
N VAL A 12 -44.50 -6.93 5.97
CA VAL A 12 -43.29 -7.59 5.48
C VAL A 12 -42.18 -6.64 5.89
N THR A 13 -41.49 -6.97 6.98
CA THR A 13 -40.17 -6.40 7.26
C THR A 13 -39.32 -6.71 6.03
N HIS A 14 -38.95 -5.66 5.29
CA HIS A 14 -37.94 -5.74 4.24
C HIS A 14 -36.76 -6.53 4.81
N ALA A 15 -36.34 -7.57 4.09
CA ALA A 15 -35.07 -8.21 4.36
C ALA A 15 -34.01 -7.10 4.43
N LEU A 16 -33.20 -7.11 5.49
CA LEU A 16 -32.00 -6.28 5.59
C LEU A 16 -31.19 -6.55 4.33
N ASP A 17 -31.13 -5.55 3.46
CA ASP A 17 -30.40 -5.60 2.20
C ASP A 17 -28.92 -5.53 2.57
N HIS A 18 -28.28 -6.69 2.76
CA HIS A 18 -26.88 -6.79 3.18
C HIS A 18 -25.92 -6.45 2.02
N GLY A 19 -26.15 -5.32 1.35
CA GLY A 19 -25.35 -4.89 0.21
C GLY A 19 -23.99 -4.36 0.62
N LEU A 20 -23.95 -3.45 1.61
CA LEU A 20 -22.74 -2.79 2.11
C LEU A 20 -22.74 -2.78 3.65
N ASP A 21 -21.63 -3.16 4.28
CA ASP A 21 -21.36 -3.02 5.72
C ASP A 21 -20.05 -2.25 5.93
N LEU A 22 -20.11 -1.19 6.74
CA LEU A 22 -18.98 -0.32 7.09
C LEU A 22 -18.63 -0.40 8.59
N SER A 23 -19.26 -1.30 9.36
CA SER A 23 -19.17 -1.33 10.82
C SER A 23 -17.75 -1.60 11.35
N ASN A 24 -16.97 -2.39 10.61
CA ASN A 24 -15.56 -2.68 10.91
C ASN A 24 -14.60 -1.94 9.98
N ALA A 25 -15.10 -1.05 9.11
CA ALA A 25 -14.28 -0.40 8.11
C ALA A 25 -13.41 0.69 8.75
N SER A 26 -12.12 0.64 8.43
CA SER A 26 -11.17 1.70 8.72
C SER A 26 -11.06 2.64 7.52
N THR A 27 -10.78 3.93 7.75
CA THR A 27 -10.76 4.92 6.67
C THR A 27 -9.55 5.84 6.74
N TYR A 28 -9.07 6.25 5.57
CA TYR A 28 -8.02 7.25 5.40
C TYR A 28 -8.33 8.12 4.18
N THR A 29 -8.01 9.41 4.27
CA THR A 29 -8.31 10.40 3.23
C THR A 29 -7.31 10.35 2.10
N THR A 30 -7.76 10.69 0.90
CA THR A 30 -6.92 10.84 -0.30
C THR A 30 -7.46 11.98 -1.17
N SER A 31 -6.77 12.27 -2.27
CA SER A 31 -7.24 13.23 -3.28
C SER A 31 -7.00 12.71 -4.70
N GLN A 32 -7.00 11.39 -4.87
CA GLN A 32 -6.81 10.72 -6.15
C GLN A 32 -8.06 10.81 -7.04
N THR A 33 -7.82 10.66 -8.34
CA THR A 33 -8.88 10.53 -9.34
C THR A 33 -8.86 9.11 -9.91
N ALA A 34 -10.04 8.57 -10.21
CA ALA A 34 -10.17 7.26 -10.82
C ALA A 34 -11.27 7.25 -11.88
N ASN A 35 -11.17 6.33 -12.82
CA ASN A 35 -12.20 6.07 -13.82
C ASN A 35 -12.89 4.75 -13.49
N VAL A 36 -14.22 4.73 -13.59
CA VAL A 36 -14.98 3.48 -13.48
C VAL A 36 -14.55 2.56 -14.63
N SER A 37 -13.89 1.45 -14.29
CA SER A 37 -13.33 0.50 -15.24
C SER A 37 -14.34 -0.58 -15.64
N SER A 38 -15.26 -0.92 -14.74
CA SER A 38 -16.27 -1.97 -14.92
C SER A 38 -17.51 -1.53 -15.70
N SER A 39 -17.96 -2.36 -16.64
CA SER A 39 -19.20 -2.14 -17.43
C SER A 39 -20.50 -2.20 -16.62
N LYS A 40 -20.44 -2.73 -15.39
CA LYS A 40 -21.59 -2.91 -14.48
C LYS A 40 -21.22 -2.60 -13.02
N ALA A 41 -20.40 -1.58 -12.82
CA ALA A 41 -20.03 -1.13 -11.48
C ALA A 41 -21.26 -0.69 -10.69
N ASN A 42 -21.32 -1.08 -9.41
CA ASN A 42 -22.34 -0.62 -8.48
C ASN A 42 -21.73 0.41 -7.53
N ILE A 43 -22.51 1.44 -7.24
CA ILE A 43 -22.21 2.43 -6.21
C ILE A 43 -23.24 2.34 -5.12
N TYR A 44 -22.79 2.45 -3.89
CA TYR A 44 -23.56 2.19 -2.68
C TYR A 44 -23.67 3.46 -1.85
N THR A 45 -24.84 3.72 -1.27
CA THR A 45 -25.01 4.70 -0.21
C THR A 45 -24.71 4.08 1.15
N SER A 46 -24.46 4.90 2.17
CA SER A 46 -24.14 4.41 3.52
C SER A 46 -25.26 3.60 4.18
N ASP A 47 -26.49 3.69 3.69
CA ASP A 47 -27.64 2.90 4.15
C ASP A 47 -27.77 1.54 3.45
N GLY A 48 -26.84 1.20 2.56
CA GLY A 48 -26.79 -0.06 1.82
C GLY A 48 -27.55 -0.04 0.48
N SER A 49 -28.26 1.04 0.14
CA SER A 49 -28.90 1.16 -1.17
C SER A 49 -27.84 1.22 -2.28
N SER A 50 -28.13 0.64 -3.45
CA SER A 50 -27.19 0.62 -4.58
C SER A 50 -27.82 1.08 -5.89
N LYS A 51 -26.99 1.63 -6.77
CA LYS A 51 -27.33 1.93 -8.17
C LYS A 51 -26.12 1.67 -9.07
N THR A 52 -26.34 1.50 -10.37
CA THR A 52 -25.24 1.37 -11.32
C THR A 52 -24.62 2.72 -11.66
N ILE A 53 -23.33 2.71 -11.94
CA ILE A 53 -22.59 3.85 -12.50
C ILE A 53 -22.02 3.45 -13.87
N SER A 54 -21.88 4.42 -14.78
CA SER A 54 -21.42 4.14 -16.14
C SER A 54 -19.90 3.95 -16.18
N GLN A 55 -19.45 3.01 -17.00
CA GLN A 55 -18.04 2.86 -17.33
C GLN A 55 -17.49 4.14 -17.94
N GLY A 56 -16.27 4.52 -17.57
CA GLY A 56 -15.62 5.75 -18.00
C GLY A 56 -16.08 7.00 -17.25
N THR A 57 -16.97 6.88 -16.25
CA THR A 57 -17.22 7.98 -15.33
C THR A 57 -15.98 8.23 -14.48
N THR A 58 -15.47 9.45 -14.52
CA THR A 58 -14.39 9.91 -13.65
C THR A 58 -14.95 10.28 -12.27
N ILE A 59 -14.30 9.81 -11.21
CA ILE A 59 -14.64 10.10 -9.81
C ILE A 59 -13.42 10.66 -9.08
N SER A 60 -13.66 11.66 -8.22
CA SER A 60 -12.66 12.16 -7.28
C SER A 60 -12.84 11.46 -5.94
N ILE A 61 -11.82 10.73 -5.51
CA ILE A 61 -11.86 9.91 -4.30
C ILE A 61 -11.53 10.80 -3.10
N GLU A 62 -12.43 10.81 -2.12
CA GLU A 62 -12.26 11.58 -0.88
C GLU A 62 -11.53 10.75 0.19
N SER A 63 -11.81 9.46 0.24
CA SER A 63 -11.20 8.53 1.19
C SER A 63 -11.35 7.09 0.71
N TYR A 64 -10.47 6.22 1.18
CA TYR A 64 -10.67 4.79 1.10
C TYR A 64 -11.27 4.25 2.39
N CYS A 65 -12.00 3.14 2.27
CA CYS A 65 -12.48 2.33 3.39
C CYS A 65 -11.99 0.90 3.18
N TYR A 66 -11.15 0.39 4.08
CA TYR A 66 -10.68 -1.00 4.06
C TYR A 66 -11.32 -1.79 5.21
N ASN A 67 -11.40 -3.12 5.08
CA ASN A 67 -12.20 -4.01 5.94
C ASN A 67 -13.71 -3.72 5.92
N ALA A 68 -14.20 -3.05 4.87
CA ALA A 68 -15.62 -3.00 4.59
C ALA A 68 -16.09 -4.35 4.06
N GLU A 69 -17.40 -4.57 4.01
CA GLU A 69 -17.96 -5.74 3.35
C GLU A 69 -19.01 -5.35 2.30
N ILE A 70 -18.92 -5.97 1.12
CA ILE A 70 -19.99 -5.99 0.13
C ILE A 70 -20.55 -7.42 0.06
N ASN A 71 -21.84 -7.60 0.34
CA ASN A 71 -22.48 -8.92 0.35
C ASN A 71 -21.72 -9.97 1.22
N GLN A 72 -21.27 -9.58 2.41
CA GLN A 72 -20.50 -10.42 3.36
C GLN A 72 -19.12 -10.87 2.83
N LYS A 73 -18.58 -10.15 1.86
CA LYS A 73 -17.20 -10.33 1.39
C LYS A 73 -16.42 -9.06 1.69
N GLU A 74 -15.25 -9.24 2.27
CA GLU A 74 -14.31 -8.14 2.50
C GLU A 74 -14.04 -7.40 1.19
N ALA A 75 -14.03 -6.06 1.28
CA ALA A 75 -13.83 -5.18 0.16
C ALA A 75 -13.05 -3.93 0.61
N THR A 76 -12.27 -3.39 -0.31
CA THR A 76 -11.74 -2.03 -0.22
C THR A 76 -12.61 -1.14 -1.07
N LEU A 77 -13.10 -0.04 -0.50
CA LEU A 77 -14.03 0.87 -1.15
C LEU A 77 -13.41 2.25 -1.32
N ALA A 78 -13.66 2.88 -2.46
CA ALA A 78 -13.42 4.30 -2.65
C ALA A 78 -14.70 5.07 -2.34
N LYS A 79 -14.60 6.06 -1.45
CA LYS A 79 -15.68 7.00 -1.14
C LYS A 79 -15.54 8.24 -2.00
N PHE A 80 -16.65 8.68 -2.61
CA PHE A 80 -16.70 9.88 -3.43
C PHE A 80 -18.07 10.56 -3.34
N SER A 81 -18.14 11.84 -3.72
CA SER A 81 -19.41 12.58 -3.81
C SER A 81 -19.84 12.79 -5.25
N MET A 82 -21.13 12.58 -5.54
CA MET A 82 -21.72 12.80 -6.86
C MET A 82 -23.16 13.30 -6.69
N ASP A 83 -23.53 14.36 -7.42
CA ASP A 83 -24.86 14.99 -7.36
C ASP A 83 -25.31 15.41 -5.94
N GLY A 84 -24.35 15.73 -5.06
CA GLY A 84 -24.61 16.14 -3.67
C GLY A 84 -24.83 14.99 -2.69
N GLU A 85 -24.66 13.74 -3.13
CA GLU A 85 -24.77 12.53 -2.31
C GLU A 85 -23.41 11.81 -2.21
N THR A 86 -23.19 11.12 -1.09
CA THR A 86 -21.99 10.30 -0.87
C THR A 86 -22.22 8.87 -1.34
N TYR A 87 -21.25 8.35 -2.09
CA TYR A 87 -21.24 6.99 -2.60
C TYR A 87 -19.95 6.26 -2.27
N TYR A 88 -20.03 4.94 -2.25
CA TYR A 88 -18.93 4.00 -2.13
C TYR A 88 -18.92 3.11 -3.38
N ILE A 89 -17.73 2.84 -3.93
CA ILE A 89 -17.53 1.90 -5.04
C ILE A 89 -16.45 0.90 -4.64
N ASP A 90 -16.61 -0.36 -5.06
CA ASP A 90 -15.56 -1.36 -4.93
C ASP A 90 -14.32 -0.91 -5.72
N THR A 91 -13.16 -0.92 -5.10
CA THR A 91 -11.91 -0.53 -5.77
C THR A 91 -11.54 -1.42 -6.95
N ASN A 92 -12.08 -2.65 -7.01
CA ASN A 92 -11.98 -3.52 -8.19
C ASN A 92 -12.74 -3.01 -9.42
N ASP A 93 -13.69 -2.10 -9.24
CA ASP A 93 -14.53 -1.53 -10.31
C ASP A 93 -14.00 -0.19 -10.84
N ILE A 94 -12.82 0.25 -10.38
CA ILE A 94 -12.16 1.49 -10.79
C ILE A 94 -10.73 1.23 -11.25
N SER A 95 -10.18 2.18 -12.00
CA SER A 95 -8.76 2.26 -12.33
C SER A 95 -8.28 3.66 -11.97
N LEU A 96 -7.21 3.76 -11.18
CA LEU A 96 -6.62 5.05 -10.81
C LEU A 96 -6.09 5.78 -12.05
N GLU A 97 -6.21 7.09 -12.04
CA GLU A 97 -5.56 7.97 -13.00
C GLU A 97 -4.19 8.36 -12.46
N GLU A 98 -3.16 7.59 -12.84
CA GLU A 98 -1.78 7.81 -12.42
C GLU A 98 -1.28 9.18 -12.91
N THR A 99 -0.81 10.00 -11.97
CA THR A 99 -0.39 11.37 -12.28
C THR A 99 1.05 11.44 -12.75
N ASN A 100 1.93 10.60 -12.18
CA ASN A 100 3.33 10.49 -12.57
C ASN A 100 3.53 9.67 -13.86
N ASP A 101 4.47 10.10 -14.72
CA ASP A 101 4.78 9.46 -15.99
C ASP A 101 5.32 8.03 -15.83
N ILE A 102 6.07 7.76 -14.76
CA ILE A 102 6.61 6.45 -14.42
C ILE A 102 5.47 5.52 -13.97
N ASN A 103 4.58 6.00 -13.10
CA ASN A 103 3.41 5.23 -12.69
C ASN A 103 2.49 4.90 -13.89
N ARG A 104 2.27 5.84 -14.80
CA ARG A 104 1.56 5.55 -16.07
C ARG A 104 2.30 4.53 -16.92
N TYR A 105 3.63 4.59 -17.02
CA TYR A 105 4.39 3.57 -17.74
C TYR A 105 4.18 2.18 -17.12
N ILE A 106 4.22 2.07 -15.79
CA ILE A 106 3.94 0.82 -15.06
C ILE A 106 2.51 0.34 -15.31
N ALA A 107 1.53 1.23 -15.25
CA ALA A 107 0.13 0.92 -15.48
C ALA A 107 -0.16 0.45 -16.92
N GLU A 108 0.32 1.20 -17.90
CA GLU A 108 -0.05 1.02 -19.31
C GLU A 108 0.86 0.04 -20.06
N THR A 109 2.15 0.02 -19.73
CA THR A 109 3.17 -0.77 -20.44
C THR A 109 3.48 -2.07 -19.70
N LEU A 110 3.66 -2.00 -18.39
CA LEU A 110 3.94 -3.20 -17.57
C LEU A 110 2.67 -3.89 -17.08
N ASN A 111 1.50 -3.25 -17.21
CA ASN A 111 0.21 -3.74 -16.75
C ASN A 111 0.27 -4.16 -15.27
N TYR A 112 0.93 -3.34 -14.44
CA TYR A 112 1.18 -3.62 -13.02
C TYR A 112 1.80 -5.00 -12.75
N SER A 113 2.61 -5.51 -13.69
CA SER A 113 3.33 -6.76 -13.47
C SER A 113 4.37 -6.57 -12.38
N HIS A 114 4.45 -7.55 -11.49
CA HIS A 114 5.42 -7.62 -10.41
C HIS A 114 5.95 -9.06 -10.29
N SER A 115 7.09 -9.20 -9.62
CA SER A 115 7.66 -10.51 -9.29
C SER A 115 6.96 -11.16 -8.09
N ASP A 116 7.12 -12.48 -7.98
CA ASP A 116 6.66 -13.22 -6.80
C ASP A 116 7.54 -12.88 -5.57
N ILE A 117 6.91 -12.82 -4.40
CA ILE A 117 7.64 -12.68 -3.14
C ILE A 117 8.30 -14.03 -2.80
N THR A 118 9.63 -14.02 -2.72
CA THR A 118 10.43 -15.19 -2.33
C THR A 118 11.03 -15.00 -0.94
N SER A 119 11.58 -16.06 -0.36
CA SER A 119 12.19 -16.00 0.96
C SER A 119 13.39 -16.93 1.07
N ASP A 120 14.49 -16.39 1.58
CA ASP A 120 15.68 -17.12 2.02
C ASP A 120 16.09 -16.55 3.37
N ILE A 121 15.38 -16.99 4.42
CA ILE A 121 15.45 -16.38 5.75
C ILE A 121 16.77 -16.77 6.43
N GLU A 122 17.55 -15.77 6.81
CA GLU A 122 18.76 -15.95 7.60
C GLU A 122 18.42 -16.09 9.09
N GLU A 123 18.72 -17.25 9.66
CA GLU A 123 18.37 -17.58 11.06
C GLU A 123 19.28 -16.88 12.08
N SER A 124 20.43 -16.36 11.68
CA SER A 124 21.35 -15.64 12.58
C SER A 124 20.86 -14.24 12.96
N PHE A 125 19.97 -13.63 12.18
CA PHE A 125 19.40 -12.33 12.51
C PHE A 125 18.53 -12.38 13.77
N GLU A 126 18.63 -11.32 14.58
CA GLU A 126 17.90 -11.21 15.84
C GLU A 126 16.38 -11.15 15.58
N GLN A 127 15.62 -11.88 16.40
CA GLN A 127 14.16 -11.96 16.31
C GLN A 127 13.51 -11.29 17.53
N THR A 128 13.63 -9.98 17.62
CA THR A 128 13.02 -9.16 18.67
C THR A 128 11.63 -8.70 18.24
N SER A 129 10.63 -8.84 19.12
CA SER A 129 9.26 -8.38 18.83
C SER A 129 9.19 -6.87 18.69
N TYR A 130 8.29 -6.39 17.80
CA TYR A 130 7.93 -4.98 17.73
C TYR A 130 7.50 -4.43 19.10
N LYS A 131 7.75 -3.13 19.34
CA LYS A 131 7.39 -2.43 20.58
C LYS A 131 5.96 -1.89 20.62
N THR A 132 5.15 -2.21 19.62
CA THR A 132 3.71 -1.94 19.60
C THR A 132 2.97 -2.83 20.60
N ASP A 133 1.82 -2.37 21.07
CA ASP A 133 1.04 -3.08 22.10
C ASP A 133 0.55 -4.46 21.61
N ASP A 134 0.35 -4.62 20.31
CA ASP A 134 -0.08 -5.88 19.68
C ASP A 134 1.06 -6.68 19.03
N GLY A 135 2.30 -6.17 19.12
CA GLY A 135 3.49 -6.79 18.56
C GLY A 135 3.52 -6.84 17.03
N LYS A 136 2.82 -5.92 16.35
CA LYS A 136 2.80 -5.78 14.89
C LYS A 136 3.50 -4.49 14.41
N PRO A 137 3.98 -4.42 13.16
CA PRO A 137 4.52 -3.19 12.59
C PRO A 137 3.44 -2.13 12.41
N LEU A 138 3.86 -0.87 12.44
CA LEU A 138 3.05 0.32 12.13
C LEU A 138 3.12 0.72 10.65
N GLY A 139 4.04 0.13 9.89
CA GLY A 139 4.29 0.52 8.50
C GLY A 139 5.56 -0.12 7.94
N ILE A 140 6.04 0.48 6.85
CA ILE A 140 7.24 0.11 6.13
C ILE A 140 8.16 1.32 5.93
N ILE A 141 9.47 1.06 5.95
CA ILE A 141 10.51 2.02 5.60
C ILE A 141 11.17 1.54 4.30
N ILE A 142 11.27 2.45 3.35
CA ILE A 142 11.94 2.26 2.08
C ILE A 142 13.38 2.80 2.21
N HIS A 143 14.33 1.99 1.79
CA HIS A 143 15.74 2.29 1.70
C HIS A 143 16.26 2.08 0.26
N ASP A 144 17.41 2.66 -0.04
CA ASP A 144 18.27 2.25 -1.15
C ASP A 144 19.65 1.86 -0.60
N THR A 145 20.34 0.96 -1.32
CA THR A 145 21.59 0.39 -0.83
C THR A 145 22.75 1.40 -0.83
N GLY A 146 22.63 2.52 -1.54
CA GLY A 146 23.68 3.51 -1.72
C GLY A 146 24.90 2.98 -2.50
N VAL A 147 24.74 1.84 -3.18
CA VAL A 147 25.83 1.15 -3.89
C VAL A 147 25.42 0.85 -5.32
N ASP A 148 26.02 1.60 -6.26
CA ASP A 148 25.82 1.36 -7.68
C ASP A 148 26.38 0.00 -8.10
N ASN A 149 25.65 -0.68 -9.01
CA ASN A 149 26.04 -1.97 -9.62
C ASN A 149 26.17 -3.14 -8.62
N SER A 150 25.58 -3.05 -7.43
CA SER A 150 25.42 -4.21 -6.57
C SER A 150 24.25 -5.08 -7.02
N THR A 151 24.27 -6.35 -6.60
CA THR A 151 23.15 -7.27 -6.76
C THR A 151 22.57 -7.62 -5.39
N ILE A 152 21.32 -8.07 -5.34
CA ILE A 152 20.70 -8.58 -4.10
C ILE A 152 21.62 -9.61 -3.43
N ASP A 153 22.16 -10.57 -4.20
CA ASP A 153 23.09 -11.57 -3.65
C ASP A 153 24.31 -10.94 -2.98
N SER A 154 24.90 -9.90 -3.59
CA SER A 154 26.08 -9.24 -3.02
C SER A 154 25.75 -8.46 -1.74
N GLU A 155 24.59 -7.80 -1.70
CA GLU A 155 24.13 -7.02 -0.55
C GLU A 155 23.75 -7.92 0.62
N VAL A 156 23.00 -9.00 0.35
CA VAL A 156 22.66 -10.01 1.36
C VAL A 156 23.92 -10.66 1.91
N ASN A 157 24.86 -11.07 1.05
CA ASN A 157 26.12 -11.66 1.49
C ASN A 157 26.95 -10.69 2.35
N TYR A 158 26.98 -9.41 1.99
CA TYR A 158 27.67 -8.39 2.78
C TYR A 158 26.99 -8.19 4.14
N MET A 159 25.67 -8.07 4.16
CA MET A 159 24.87 -7.90 5.37
C MET A 159 25.07 -9.07 6.34
N VAL A 160 24.95 -10.31 5.88
CA VAL A 160 25.14 -11.50 6.70
C VAL A 160 26.56 -11.58 7.27
N GLN A 161 27.59 -11.30 6.46
CA GLN A 161 28.99 -11.35 6.89
C GLN A 161 29.33 -10.30 7.97
N ASN A 162 28.68 -9.14 7.92
CA ASN A 162 28.96 -8.04 8.83
C ASN A 162 28.01 -7.98 10.03
N TYR A 163 26.96 -8.79 10.04
CA TYR A 163 25.90 -8.73 11.05
C TYR A 163 26.42 -8.94 12.49
N GLU A 164 27.36 -9.87 12.72
CA GLU A 164 27.92 -10.10 14.06
C GLU A 164 28.60 -8.85 14.65
N ASP A 165 29.26 -8.05 13.80
CA ASP A 165 29.99 -6.85 14.21
C ASP A 165 29.11 -5.59 14.21
N GLN A 166 28.17 -5.47 13.27
CA GLN A 166 27.39 -4.26 13.04
C GLN A 166 25.99 -4.32 13.67
N GLY A 167 25.39 -5.51 13.76
CA GLY A 167 24.02 -5.70 14.26
C GLY A 167 22.95 -5.06 13.38
N VAL A 168 23.23 -4.83 12.08
CA VAL A 168 22.32 -4.17 11.13
C VAL A 168 21.83 -5.20 10.10
N PHE A 169 20.53 -5.22 9.87
CA PHE A 169 19.89 -5.91 8.76
C PHE A 169 18.54 -5.28 8.42
N VAL A 170 17.99 -5.60 7.25
CA VAL A 170 16.62 -5.27 6.82
C VAL A 170 15.81 -6.53 6.54
N HIS A 171 14.51 -6.40 6.33
CA HIS A 171 13.66 -7.56 6.07
C HIS A 171 13.81 -8.12 4.67
N SER A 172 14.07 -7.26 3.68
CA SER A 172 13.96 -7.63 2.28
C SER A 172 14.83 -6.77 1.37
N PHE A 173 15.16 -7.32 0.22
CA PHE A 173 15.82 -6.64 -0.89
C PHE A 173 14.95 -6.75 -2.13
N ILE A 174 14.89 -5.68 -2.91
CA ILE A 174 14.04 -5.60 -4.10
C ILE A 174 14.85 -5.02 -5.27
N ASP A 175 14.83 -5.73 -6.40
CA ASP A 175 15.33 -5.29 -7.69
C ASP A 175 14.22 -5.42 -8.76
N SER A 176 14.55 -5.19 -10.02
CA SER A 176 13.61 -5.28 -11.14
C SER A 176 13.03 -6.68 -11.38
N ASP A 177 13.68 -7.74 -10.93
CA ASP A 177 13.30 -9.13 -11.19
C ASP A 177 12.90 -9.89 -9.92
N THR A 178 13.21 -9.39 -8.73
CA THR A 178 13.19 -10.15 -7.47
C THR A 178 12.63 -9.33 -6.32
N ILE A 179 11.74 -9.95 -5.56
CA ILE A 179 11.38 -9.51 -4.20
C ILE A 179 11.86 -10.61 -3.25
N LEU A 180 12.98 -10.39 -2.57
CA LEU A 180 13.60 -11.39 -1.69
C LEU A 180 13.45 -10.98 -0.23
N ARG A 181 12.81 -11.84 0.56
CA ARG A 181 12.77 -11.69 2.01
C ARG A 181 13.89 -12.47 2.67
N ILE A 182 14.70 -11.80 3.49
CA ILE A 182 15.84 -12.39 4.21
C ILE A 182 15.64 -12.45 5.73
N ALA A 183 14.65 -11.73 6.26
CA ALA A 183 14.28 -11.81 7.67
C ALA A 183 12.77 -11.97 7.86
N ASN A 184 12.40 -12.45 9.05
CA ASN A 184 11.01 -12.67 9.42
C ASN A 184 10.37 -11.34 9.85
N GLU A 185 9.43 -10.87 9.04
CA GLU A 185 8.70 -9.60 9.15
C GLU A 185 7.77 -9.51 10.37
N LYS A 186 7.68 -10.57 11.18
CA LYS A 186 7.02 -10.55 12.49
C LYS A 186 7.89 -9.97 13.62
N TYR A 187 9.16 -9.71 13.34
CA TYR A 187 10.13 -9.15 14.27
C TYR A 187 10.70 -7.84 13.72
N GLU A 188 11.25 -6.99 14.58
CA GLU A 188 11.93 -5.76 14.14
C GLU A 188 13.24 -6.06 13.41
N ALA A 189 13.67 -5.11 12.56
CA ALA A 189 14.99 -5.09 11.93
C ALA A 189 15.79 -3.84 12.38
N GLN A 190 17.10 -3.85 12.17
CA GLN A 190 18.00 -2.81 12.71
C GLN A 190 18.63 -1.86 11.65
N GLY A 191 17.93 -1.56 10.55
CA GLY A 191 18.43 -0.71 9.46
C GLY A 191 18.06 0.78 9.51
N ALA A 192 17.09 1.21 10.31
CA ALA A 192 16.51 2.56 10.25
C ALA A 192 16.70 3.42 11.53
N GLY A 193 17.64 3.04 12.39
CA GLY A 193 17.92 3.74 13.64
C GLY A 193 16.96 3.44 14.80
N ALA A 194 17.42 3.70 16.03
CA ALA A 194 16.83 3.15 17.26
C ALA A 194 15.38 3.59 17.55
N LYS A 195 14.90 4.67 16.91
CA LYS A 195 13.53 5.16 17.10
C LYS A 195 12.53 4.54 16.13
N ALA A 196 12.98 4.09 14.97
CA ALA A 196 12.12 3.52 13.93
C ALA A 196 12.19 1.99 13.89
N ASN A 197 13.38 1.41 14.12
CA ASN A 197 13.60 -0.04 14.16
C ASN A 197 12.49 -0.82 14.87
N PRO A 198 12.03 -0.42 16.07
CA PRO A 198 11.06 -1.23 16.83
C PRO A 198 9.63 -1.22 16.31
N TYR A 199 9.35 -0.54 15.19
CA TYR A 199 8.01 -0.24 14.74
C TYR A 199 7.74 -0.53 13.26
N TYR A 200 8.76 -0.69 12.42
CA TYR A 200 8.54 -0.74 10.96
C TYR A 200 9.25 -1.91 10.27
N ILE A 201 8.59 -2.46 9.26
CA ILE A 201 9.22 -3.32 8.25
C ILE A 201 10.19 -2.45 7.44
N GLN A 202 11.25 -3.03 6.89
CA GLN A 202 12.32 -2.31 6.20
C GLN A 202 12.72 -3.11 4.97
N PHE A 203 12.84 -2.47 3.81
CA PHE A 203 13.43 -3.11 2.63
C PHE A 203 14.39 -2.15 1.92
N GLU A 204 15.33 -2.75 1.20
CA GLU A 204 16.38 -2.08 0.44
C GLU A 204 16.13 -2.23 -1.07
N LEU A 205 16.33 -1.13 -1.79
CA LEU A 205 16.36 -1.07 -3.25
C LEU A 205 17.80 -1.11 -3.75
N THR A 206 18.16 -2.11 -4.56
CA THR A 206 19.43 -2.07 -5.30
C THR A 206 19.37 -1.06 -6.46
N HIS A 207 20.47 -0.46 -6.87
CA HIS A 207 20.39 0.53 -7.96
C HIS A 207 20.21 -0.11 -9.34
N GLU A 208 19.20 0.35 -10.09
CA GLU A 208 18.91 -0.10 -11.45
C GLU A 208 19.67 0.75 -12.50
N ASP A 209 20.11 0.11 -13.58
CA ASP A 209 20.93 0.73 -14.63
C ASP A 209 20.15 0.99 -15.95
N SER A 210 18.82 0.84 -15.92
CA SER A 210 17.97 1.00 -17.09
C SER A 210 16.57 1.51 -16.74
N GLN A 211 15.93 2.18 -17.72
CA GLN A 211 14.56 2.67 -17.61
C GLN A 211 13.54 1.58 -17.28
N ASP A 212 13.65 0.42 -17.93
CA ASP A 212 12.74 -0.71 -17.71
C ASP A 212 13.00 -1.36 -16.35
N GLY A 213 14.28 -1.49 -15.95
CA GLY A 213 14.66 -1.98 -14.63
C GLY A 213 14.11 -1.11 -13.51
N PHE A 214 14.34 0.21 -13.57
CA PHE A 214 13.85 1.15 -12.57
C PHE A 214 12.31 1.10 -12.41
N ALA A 215 11.57 1.10 -13.52
CA ALA A 215 10.11 1.00 -13.45
C ALA A 215 9.61 -0.34 -12.88
N LYS A 216 10.26 -1.46 -13.22
CA LYS A 216 9.93 -2.78 -12.64
C LYS A 216 10.27 -2.86 -11.16
N GLN A 217 11.39 -2.26 -10.74
CA GLN A 217 11.74 -2.20 -9.33
C GLN A 217 10.70 -1.39 -8.54
N LEU A 218 10.28 -0.21 -9.03
CA LEU A 218 9.21 0.57 -8.40
C LEU A 218 7.90 -0.22 -8.33
N ALA A 219 7.55 -0.96 -9.39
CA ALA A 219 6.39 -1.85 -9.41
C ALA A 219 6.49 -2.95 -8.33
N ASN A 220 7.64 -3.62 -8.22
CA ASN A 220 7.92 -4.65 -7.21
C ASN A 220 7.86 -4.08 -5.78
N ALA A 221 8.46 -2.92 -5.56
CA ALA A 221 8.50 -2.24 -4.27
C ALA A 221 7.12 -1.77 -3.82
N ALA A 222 6.33 -1.19 -4.74
CA ALA A 222 4.98 -0.73 -4.46
C ALA A 222 4.03 -1.91 -4.19
N TYR A 223 4.13 -2.98 -4.97
CA TYR A 223 3.39 -4.23 -4.71
C TYR A 223 3.73 -4.82 -3.34
N TYR A 224 5.02 -4.94 -3.02
CA TYR A 224 5.47 -5.49 -1.74
C TYR A 224 4.98 -4.66 -0.55
N THR A 225 5.05 -3.33 -0.69
CA THR A 225 4.51 -2.39 0.29
C THR A 225 3.01 -2.59 0.47
N ALA A 226 2.22 -2.58 -0.60
CA ALA A 226 0.78 -2.80 -0.54
C ALA A 226 0.42 -4.15 0.10
N TYR A 227 1.14 -5.22 -0.26
CA TYR A 227 0.98 -6.55 0.32
C TYR A 227 1.21 -6.55 1.83
N MET A 228 2.27 -5.90 2.30
CA MET A 228 2.57 -5.81 3.74
C MET A 228 1.55 -4.94 4.49
N LEU A 229 1.12 -3.82 3.91
CA LEU A 229 0.08 -2.98 4.51
C LEU A 229 -1.23 -3.74 4.65
N LYS A 230 -1.67 -4.47 3.61
CA LYS A 230 -2.84 -5.35 3.67
C LYS A 230 -2.70 -6.42 4.75
N LYS A 231 -1.56 -7.12 4.77
CA LYS A 231 -1.28 -8.20 5.72
C LYS A 231 -1.35 -7.74 7.17
N TYR A 232 -0.95 -6.50 7.45
CA TYR A 232 -0.90 -5.93 8.79
C TYR A 232 -2.04 -4.97 9.12
N ASP A 233 -3.07 -4.91 8.27
CA ASP A 233 -4.26 -4.09 8.49
C ASP A 233 -3.97 -2.57 8.56
N LEU A 234 -3.00 -2.12 7.74
CA LEU A 234 -2.51 -0.75 7.72
C LEU A 234 -3.07 0.02 6.52
N PRO A 235 -3.31 1.34 6.67
CA PRO A 235 -3.73 2.21 5.57
C PRO A 235 -2.55 2.53 4.64
N VAL A 236 -2.82 3.11 3.48
CA VAL A 236 -1.81 3.69 2.59
C VAL A 236 -1.68 5.18 2.94
N THR A 237 -0.81 5.50 3.90
CA THR A 237 -0.60 6.89 4.34
C THR A 237 0.87 7.20 4.54
N LEU A 238 1.28 8.40 4.11
CA LEU A 238 2.63 8.88 4.32
C LEU A 238 2.91 9.14 5.80
N GLY A 239 4.12 8.81 6.24
CA GLY A 239 4.66 9.22 7.53
C GLY A 239 4.56 10.72 7.74
N GLN A 240 4.25 11.13 8.97
CA GLN A 240 4.06 12.52 9.37
C GLN A 240 4.94 12.86 10.58
N GLU A 241 5.18 14.15 10.83
CA GLU A 241 5.98 14.63 11.97
C GLU A 241 5.50 14.14 13.34
N ASN A 242 4.20 13.82 13.47
CA ASN A 242 3.62 13.30 14.71
C ASN A 242 3.87 11.78 14.91
N GLY A 243 4.54 11.11 13.97
CA GLY A 243 4.81 9.68 14.00
C GLY A 243 3.66 8.80 13.50
N GLU A 244 2.59 9.39 12.96
CA GLU A 244 1.52 8.66 12.28
C GLU A 244 1.89 8.41 10.81
N GLY A 245 1.28 7.39 10.20
CA GLY A 245 1.54 6.99 8.82
C GLY A 245 2.22 5.62 8.72
N SER A 246 2.15 5.01 7.54
CA SER A 246 2.56 3.63 7.31
C SER A 246 3.61 3.48 6.21
N ILE A 247 3.88 4.54 5.44
CA ILE A 247 4.89 4.56 4.38
C ILE A 247 5.91 5.64 4.71
N TRP A 248 7.17 5.24 4.81
CA TRP A 248 8.26 6.10 5.24
C TRP A 248 9.47 5.92 4.33
N THR A 249 10.09 7.00 3.89
CA THR A 249 11.50 6.92 3.45
C THR A 249 12.42 6.99 4.66
N HIS A 250 13.66 6.56 4.52
CA HIS A 250 14.66 6.74 5.58
C HIS A 250 14.91 8.24 5.85
N GLU A 251 14.83 9.08 4.82
CA GLU A 251 14.85 10.55 4.98
C GLU A 251 13.73 11.07 5.88
N MET A 252 12.48 10.62 5.68
CA MET A 252 11.35 10.98 6.54
C MET A 252 11.60 10.53 7.99
N VAL A 253 12.18 9.35 8.18
CA VAL A 253 12.57 8.87 9.52
C VAL A 253 13.61 9.81 10.14
N SER A 254 14.66 10.18 9.42
CA SER A 254 15.67 11.14 9.89
C SER A 254 15.05 12.47 10.32
N ASN A 255 14.17 13.01 9.49
CA ASN A 255 13.56 14.32 9.69
C ASN A 255 12.51 14.36 10.81
N TYR A 256 11.66 13.32 10.89
CA TYR A 256 10.47 13.33 11.75
C TYR A 256 10.66 12.55 13.05
N LEU A 257 11.33 11.39 12.98
CA LEU A 257 11.55 10.53 14.13
C LEU A 257 12.94 10.77 14.73
N GLY A 258 13.96 10.89 13.90
CA GLY A 258 15.39 10.97 14.24
C GLY A 258 15.98 9.62 14.67
N GLY A 259 17.23 9.64 15.14
CA GLY A 259 17.96 8.41 15.51
C GLY A 259 18.72 7.75 14.34
N THR A 260 18.71 8.42 13.19
CA THR A 260 19.48 8.21 11.96
C THR A 260 19.61 9.58 11.26
N ASP A 261 20.54 9.70 10.33
CA ASP A 261 20.79 10.91 9.51
C ASP A 261 20.84 10.62 8.00
N HIS A 262 20.34 9.45 7.63
CA HIS A 262 20.23 8.94 6.27
C HIS A 262 19.13 9.65 5.46
N VAL A 263 19.28 9.67 4.13
CA VAL A 263 18.41 10.39 3.19
C VAL A 263 17.85 9.51 2.06
N ASP A 264 18.10 8.21 2.11
CA ASP A 264 17.57 7.23 1.15
C ASP A 264 16.03 7.10 1.23
N PRO A 265 15.32 6.76 0.13
CA PRO A 265 15.80 6.60 -1.23
C PRO A 265 15.70 7.87 -2.09
N THR A 266 15.55 9.05 -1.47
CA THR A 266 15.14 10.28 -2.15
C THR A 266 16.07 10.66 -3.30
N ASP A 267 17.38 10.62 -3.07
CA ASP A 267 18.37 10.94 -4.10
C ASP A 267 18.36 9.90 -5.24
N TYR A 268 18.33 8.60 -4.92
CA TYR A 268 18.25 7.53 -5.91
C TYR A 268 17.02 7.65 -6.81
N TRP A 269 15.84 7.90 -6.24
CA TRP A 269 14.60 8.10 -6.99
C TRP A 269 14.66 9.34 -7.87
N SER A 270 15.10 10.47 -7.33
CA SER A 270 15.21 11.73 -8.06
C SER A 270 16.16 11.61 -9.26
N GLU A 271 17.36 11.04 -9.06
CA GLU A 271 18.36 10.87 -10.11
C GLU A 271 17.88 9.87 -11.18
N SER A 272 17.38 8.70 -10.77
CA SER A 272 16.92 7.66 -11.71
C SER A 272 15.69 8.09 -12.52
N ALA A 273 14.73 8.77 -11.88
CA ALA A 273 13.57 9.31 -12.57
C ALA A 273 13.96 10.36 -13.61
N ASN A 274 14.92 11.24 -13.26
CA ASN A 274 15.41 12.25 -14.19
C ASN A 274 16.14 11.62 -15.38
N ASP A 275 17.06 10.69 -15.11
CA ASP A 275 17.90 10.08 -16.12
C ASP A 275 17.11 9.19 -17.09
N TYR A 276 16.14 8.43 -16.58
CA TYR A 276 15.41 7.44 -17.37
C TYR A 276 14.09 7.93 -17.95
N PHE A 277 13.42 8.88 -17.29
CA PHE A 277 12.10 9.36 -17.69
C PHE A 277 12.03 10.87 -17.92
N GLY A 278 13.03 11.63 -17.46
CA GLY A 278 13.03 13.10 -17.59
C GLY A 278 11.97 13.78 -16.72
N VAL A 279 11.56 13.13 -15.63
CA VAL A 279 10.58 13.62 -14.66
C VAL A 279 11.14 13.51 -13.24
N ASP A 280 10.47 14.13 -12.28
CA ASP A 280 10.74 13.91 -10.86
C ASP A 280 9.93 12.70 -10.36
N TYR A 281 10.41 12.05 -9.29
CA TYR A 281 9.69 10.99 -8.59
C TYR A 281 9.96 11.07 -7.10
N ASP A 282 8.92 11.11 -6.29
CA ASP A 282 9.00 11.22 -4.83
C ASP A 282 8.14 10.17 -4.09
N VAL A 283 8.05 10.31 -2.77
CA VAL A 283 7.29 9.36 -1.94
C VAL A 283 5.78 9.48 -2.14
N GLU A 284 5.28 10.65 -2.52
CA GLU A 284 3.89 10.87 -2.90
C GLU A 284 3.54 10.08 -4.16
N ASP A 285 4.39 10.14 -5.19
CA ASP A 285 4.25 9.34 -6.42
C ASP A 285 4.32 7.84 -6.11
N PHE A 286 5.24 7.43 -5.24
CA PHE A 286 5.33 6.04 -4.79
C PHE A 286 4.07 5.58 -4.04
N ALA A 287 3.53 6.42 -3.14
CA ALA A 287 2.31 6.09 -2.40
C ALA A 287 1.07 6.00 -3.31
N GLU A 288 1.02 6.79 -4.38
CA GLU A 288 -0.01 6.65 -5.44
C GLU A 288 0.07 5.26 -6.09
N LEU A 289 1.27 4.80 -6.45
CA LEU A 289 1.48 3.47 -7.03
C LEU A 289 1.16 2.35 -6.04
N VAL A 290 1.55 2.50 -4.76
CA VAL A 290 1.18 1.58 -3.67
C VAL A 290 -0.34 1.46 -3.57
N GLN A 291 -1.07 2.57 -3.67
CA GLN A 291 -2.53 2.55 -3.62
C GLN A 291 -3.13 1.74 -4.78
N ALA A 292 -2.58 1.85 -6.00
CA ALA A 292 -3.03 1.06 -7.14
C ALA A 292 -2.93 -0.45 -6.85
N TYR A 293 -1.81 -0.91 -6.30
CA TYR A 293 -1.65 -2.30 -5.87
C TYR A 293 -2.55 -2.67 -4.69
N TYR A 294 -2.69 -1.79 -3.70
CA TYR A 294 -3.53 -2.02 -2.51
C TYR A 294 -5.01 -2.20 -2.88
N ASN A 295 -5.47 -1.49 -3.90
CA ASN A 295 -6.83 -1.60 -4.44
C ASN A 295 -7.08 -2.93 -5.16
N ALA A 296 -6.04 -3.56 -5.72
CA ALA A 296 -6.13 -4.80 -6.49
C ALA A 296 -5.96 -6.08 -5.64
N LEU A 297 -5.56 -5.95 -4.38
CA LEU A 297 -5.35 -7.04 -3.40
C LEU A 297 -6.63 -7.34 -2.59
#